data_AF-A0A1R4FKA1-F1
#
_entry.id   AF-A0A1R4FKA1-F1
#
_cell.length_a   1.000
_cell.length_b   1.000
_cell.length_c   1.000
_cell.angle_alpha   90.00
_cell.angle_beta   90.00
_cell.angle_gamma   90.00
#
_symmetry.space_group_name_H-M   'P 1'
#
loop_
_entity.id
_entity.type
_entity.pdbx_description
1 polymer ?
#
loop_
_entity_poly.entity_id
_entity_poly.type
_entity_poly.pdbx_seq_one_letter_code
_entity_poly.pdbx_strand_id
1 'polypeptide(L)'
;MLMNMWSVARSLWVEPPARGASAGIRWYDGVLAAAVAVAAGLEAIVGPGPVWLIMLMGLAVTVAVLIRRAHCLAAVVLAFGMFVLVDLGTVVSGADPVALSSGVAVLVVVYALFRWAAGREVLLGAGVIMIELLLSILTDFSGPADAIGGAAVLVSAAAVGAARRYRVLVRGQLIEQTRLQEREQLARDLHDTVAHHVSAMAIQAQAGLVLARSASASGALEALEIIEREAATTLQEMRAMVGSLRGTGDRSPAASGGQLADLQNLACRGPGLPRVEVQLRGDLTDLPAGVQAGLYRVAQEAVTNAKRHARRATLIDVTVVACSAEVRLGVVDDGAATTGGVPGYGVIGMAERVQLLGGTFHAGPGAEHGWLVTAVLPRPGAAS
;
A
#
# COMPACT_ATOMS: atom_id res chain seq x y z
N MET A 1 -21.66 -29.14 -25.64
CA MET A 1 -21.09 -27.79 -25.93
C MET A 1 -21.89 -26.68 -25.25
N LEU A 2 -23.23 -26.63 -25.40
CA LEU A 2 -24.11 -25.64 -24.73
C LEU A 2 -24.06 -25.65 -23.19
N MET A 3 -23.90 -26.81 -22.56
CA MET A 3 -23.85 -26.93 -21.10
C MET A 3 -22.58 -26.30 -20.47
N ASN A 4 -21.49 -26.19 -21.24
CA ASN A 4 -20.26 -25.49 -20.84
C ASN A 4 -20.36 -23.97 -21.02
N MET A 5 -21.10 -23.49 -22.03
CA MET A 5 -21.31 -22.05 -22.20
C MET A 5 -22.13 -21.47 -21.05
N TRP A 6 -23.11 -22.23 -20.56
CA TRP A 6 -23.99 -21.76 -19.49
C TRP A 6 -23.29 -21.70 -18.12
N SER A 7 -22.38 -22.63 -17.84
CA SER A 7 -21.55 -22.59 -16.62
C SER A 7 -20.55 -21.44 -16.65
N VAL A 8 -19.91 -21.19 -17.80
CA VAL A 8 -18.99 -20.05 -17.99
C VAL A 8 -19.73 -18.72 -17.86
N ALA A 9 -20.90 -18.57 -18.49
CA ALA A 9 -21.72 -17.37 -18.38
C ALA A 9 -22.17 -17.11 -16.92
N ARG A 10 -22.58 -18.17 -16.20
CA ARG A 10 -22.96 -18.07 -14.79
C ARG A 10 -21.78 -17.71 -13.89
N SER A 11 -20.59 -18.24 -14.17
CA SER A 11 -19.34 -17.89 -13.47
C SER A 11 -19.00 -16.42 -13.64
N LEU A 12 -19.04 -15.91 -14.88
CA LEU A 12 -18.81 -14.50 -15.18
C LEU A 12 -19.88 -13.61 -14.54
N TRP A 13 -21.14 -14.05 -14.50
CA TRP A 13 -22.23 -13.24 -13.93
C TRP A 13 -22.03 -12.85 -12.46
N VAL A 14 -21.39 -13.72 -11.69
CA VAL A 14 -21.19 -13.55 -10.23
C VAL A 14 -19.89 -12.79 -9.92
N GLU A 15 -19.04 -12.50 -10.92
CA GLU A 15 -17.78 -11.83 -10.67
C GLU A 15 -17.96 -10.40 -10.11
N PRO A 16 -17.36 -10.09 -8.95
CA PRO A 16 -17.41 -8.77 -8.37
C PRO A 16 -16.64 -7.74 -9.22
N PRO A 17 -16.96 -6.43 -9.07
CA PRO A 17 -16.21 -5.37 -9.73
C PRO A 17 -14.76 -5.34 -9.22
N ALA A 18 -13.84 -4.92 -10.09
CA ALA A 18 -12.43 -4.89 -9.73
C ALA A 18 -12.15 -3.78 -8.70
N ARG A 19 -11.19 -4.03 -7.79
CA ARG A 19 -10.73 -3.03 -6.82
C ARG A 19 -10.31 -1.73 -7.52
N GLY A 20 -10.82 -0.60 -7.02
CA GLY A 20 -10.53 0.75 -7.52
C GLY A 20 -11.50 1.32 -8.56
N ALA A 21 -12.64 0.67 -8.82
CA ALA A 21 -13.70 1.20 -9.68
C ALA A 21 -14.28 2.54 -9.18
N SER A 22 -14.46 2.69 -7.86
CA SER A 22 -15.07 3.88 -7.24
C SER A 22 -14.09 5.00 -6.86
N ALA A 23 -12.83 4.93 -7.30
CA ALA A 23 -11.93 6.06 -7.10
C ALA A 23 -12.47 7.23 -7.94
N GLY A 24 -12.93 8.30 -7.28
CA GLY A 24 -13.57 9.46 -7.92
C GLY A 24 -12.77 10.06 -9.08
N ILE A 25 -13.38 11.01 -9.79
CA ILE A 25 -12.80 11.63 -11.00
C ILE A 25 -11.40 12.17 -10.68
N ARG A 26 -10.38 11.65 -11.36
CA ARG A 26 -9.00 12.13 -11.20
C ARG A 26 -8.70 13.22 -12.22
N TRP A 27 -7.71 14.06 -11.94
CA TRP A 27 -7.35 15.19 -12.80
C TRP A 27 -7.10 14.76 -14.27
N TYR A 28 -6.45 13.62 -14.49
CA TYR A 28 -6.18 13.11 -15.83
C TYR A 28 -7.44 12.57 -16.54
N ASP A 29 -8.49 12.19 -15.80
CA ASP A 29 -9.78 11.83 -16.38
C ASP A 29 -10.45 13.07 -16.97
N GLY A 30 -10.33 14.21 -16.29
CA GLY A 30 -10.77 15.52 -16.77
C GLY A 30 -9.99 15.98 -18.00
N VAL A 31 -8.66 15.81 -18.02
CA VAL A 31 -7.83 16.13 -19.20
C VAL A 31 -8.23 15.28 -20.40
N LEU A 32 -8.45 13.98 -20.22
CA LEU A 32 -8.88 13.10 -21.30
C LEU A 32 -10.26 13.48 -21.83
N ALA A 33 -11.22 13.77 -20.94
CA ALA A 33 -12.55 14.21 -21.34
C ALA A 33 -12.50 15.56 -22.07
N ALA A 34 -11.69 16.52 -21.62
CA ALA A 34 -11.49 17.79 -22.31
C ALA A 34 -10.90 17.59 -23.71
N ALA A 35 -9.91 16.69 -23.87
CA ALA A 35 -9.35 16.37 -25.19
C ALA A 35 -10.40 15.78 -26.14
N VAL A 36 -11.26 14.88 -25.64
CA VAL A 36 -12.37 14.30 -26.42
C VAL A 36 -13.39 15.37 -26.80
N ALA A 37 -13.76 16.25 -25.88
CA ALA A 37 -14.71 17.33 -26.13
C ALA A 37 -14.17 18.31 -27.18
N VAL A 38 -12.89 18.68 -27.11
CA VAL A 38 -12.25 19.55 -28.12
C VAL A 38 -12.19 18.85 -29.48
N ALA A 39 -11.84 17.57 -29.53
CA ALA A 39 -11.80 16.81 -30.79
C ALA A 39 -13.18 16.73 -31.46
N ALA A 40 -14.22 16.40 -30.70
CA ALA A 40 -15.60 16.41 -31.20
C ALA A 40 -16.06 17.83 -31.60
N GLY A 41 -15.59 18.85 -30.87
CA GLY A 41 -15.79 20.26 -31.18
C GLY A 41 -15.28 20.65 -32.56
N LEU A 42 -14.03 20.30 -32.84
CA LEU A 42 -13.38 20.53 -34.14
C LEU A 42 -14.06 19.73 -35.25
N GLU A 43 -14.45 18.49 -34.95
CA GLU A 43 -15.14 17.62 -35.89
C GLU A 43 -16.51 18.17 -36.29
N ALA A 44 -17.28 18.78 -35.39
CA ALA A 44 -18.55 19.37 -35.79
C ALA A 44 -18.40 20.64 -36.65
N ILE A 45 -17.23 21.28 -36.65
CA ILE A 45 -16.94 22.44 -37.51
C ILE A 45 -16.58 21.99 -38.93
N VAL A 46 -15.85 20.88 -39.06
CA VAL A 46 -15.24 20.43 -40.32
C VAL A 46 -16.00 19.26 -40.96
N GLY A 47 -16.70 18.46 -40.14
CA GLY A 47 -17.28 17.18 -40.51
C GLY A 47 -18.55 17.30 -41.34
N PRO A 48 -18.81 16.32 -42.22
CA PRO A 48 -20.07 16.24 -42.96
C PRO A 48 -21.20 15.82 -42.00
N GLY A 49 -22.24 16.64 -41.89
CA GLY A 49 -23.45 16.30 -41.13
C GLY A 49 -23.99 17.47 -40.29
N PRO A 50 -25.13 17.26 -39.62
CA PRO A 50 -25.71 18.26 -38.75
C PRO A 50 -24.83 18.50 -37.51
N VAL A 51 -24.30 19.71 -37.36
CA VAL A 51 -23.44 20.14 -36.24
C VAL A 51 -24.01 19.75 -34.87
N TRP A 52 -25.33 19.91 -34.68
CA TRP A 52 -25.99 19.58 -33.42
C TRP A 52 -25.92 18.09 -33.08
N LEU A 53 -25.94 17.21 -34.07
CA LEU A 53 -25.87 15.76 -33.88
C LEU A 53 -24.45 15.34 -33.52
N ILE A 54 -23.45 15.85 -34.23
CA ILE A 54 -22.02 15.60 -33.95
C ILE A 54 -21.67 16.07 -32.54
N MET A 55 -22.14 17.25 -32.14
CA MET A 55 -21.98 17.78 -30.78
C MET A 55 -22.65 16.90 -29.72
N LEU A 56 -23.85 16.39 -29.99
CA LEU A 56 -24.56 15.49 -29.08
C LEU A 56 -23.83 14.15 -28.89
N MET A 57 -23.33 13.57 -29.99
CA MET A 57 -22.51 12.35 -29.96
C MET A 57 -21.20 12.58 -29.20
N GLY A 58 -20.49 13.68 -29.49
CA GLY A 58 -19.27 14.08 -28.79
C GLY A 58 -19.47 14.29 -27.29
N LEU A 59 -20.59 14.90 -26.90
CA LEU A 59 -20.96 15.07 -25.49
C LEU A 59 -21.21 13.71 -24.82
N ALA A 60 -21.95 12.81 -25.49
CA ALA A 60 -22.21 11.46 -24.97
C ALA A 60 -20.90 10.69 -24.71
N VAL A 61 -19.95 10.72 -25.65
CA VAL A 61 -18.64 10.07 -25.49
C VAL A 61 -17.82 10.74 -24.39
N THR A 62 -17.83 12.08 -24.30
CA THR A 62 -17.12 12.84 -23.26
C THR A 62 -17.62 12.46 -21.87
N VAL A 63 -18.94 12.46 -21.67
CA VAL A 63 -19.57 12.08 -20.40
C VAL A 63 -19.28 10.61 -20.09
N ALA A 64 -19.35 9.72 -21.09
CA ALA A 64 -19.02 8.31 -20.92
C ALA A 64 -17.58 8.13 -20.42
N VAL A 65 -16.61 8.87 -20.97
CA VAL A 65 -15.20 8.83 -20.52
C VAL A 65 -15.03 9.27 -19.07
N LEU A 66 -15.78 10.29 -18.62
CA LEU A 66 -15.74 10.76 -17.24
C LEU A 66 -16.28 9.71 -16.27
N ILE A 67 -17.43 9.10 -16.57
CA ILE A 67 -18.11 8.16 -15.67
C ILE A 67 -17.60 6.72 -15.79
N ARG A 68 -16.75 6.40 -16.79
CA ARG A 68 -16.34 5.02 -17.15
C ARG A 68 -15.78 4.16 -16.02
N ARG A 69 -15.26 4.76 -14.94
CA ARG A 69 -14.68 4.02 -13.80
C ARG A 69 -15.74 3.69 -12.75
N ALA A 70 -16.60 4.66 -12.45
CA ALA A 70 -17.64 4.54 -11.43
C ALA A 70 -18.88 3.79 -11.95
N HIS A 71 -19.24 4.01 -13.22
CA HIS A 71 -20.44 3.46 -13.85
C HIS A 71 -20.11 2.91 -15.24
N CYS A 72 -19.36 1.79 -15.28
CA CYS A 72 -18.86 1.20 -16.53
C CYS A 72 -19.98 0.89 -17.53
N LEU A 73 -21.07 0.24 -17.08
CA LEU A 73 -22.20 -0.09 -17.95
C LEU A 73 -22.90 1.17 -18.48
N ALA A 74 -23.12 2.17 -17.62
CA ALA A 74 -23.76 3.43 -18.04
C ALA A 74 -22.91 4.17 -19.07
N ALA A 75 -21.58 4.16 -18.93
CA ALA A 75 -20.66 4.73 -19.92
C ALA A 75 -20.78 4.04 -21.28
N VAL A 76 -20.86 2.70 -21.30
CA VAL A 76 -21.03 1.93 -22.53
C VAL A 76 -22.39 2.23 -23.16
N VAL A 77 -23.47 2.16 -22.38
CA VAL A 77 -24.83 2.44 -22.87
C VAL A 77 -24.94 3.88 -23.40
N LEU A 78 -24.30 4.85 -22.75
CA LEU A 78 -24.33 6.24 -23.20
C LEU A 78 -23.56 6.44 -24.51
N ALA A 79 -22.32 5.93 -24.60
CA ALA A 79 -21.50 6.10 -25.80
C ALA A 79 -22.02 5.26 -26.97
N PHE A 80 -22.11 3.94 -26.80
CA PHE A 80 -22.54 3.03 -27.86
C PHE A 80 -24.03 3.14 -28.15
N GLY A 81 -24.88 3.35 -27.14
CA GLY A 81 -26.31 3.53 -27.38
C GLY A 81 -26.61 4.80 -28.18
N MET A 82 -25.81 5.86 -28.03
CA MET A 82 -25.93 7.05 -28.88
C MET A 82 -25.60 6.73 -30.34
N PHE A 83 -24.53 5.96 -30.61
CA PHE A 83 -24.22 5.51 -31.98
C PHE A 83 -25.33 4.61 -32.54
N VAL A 84 -25.84 3.65 -31.75
CA VAL A 84 -26.95 2.77 -32.17
C VAL A 84 -28.19 3.58 -32.55
N LEU A 85 -28.51 4.63 -31.81
CA LEU A 85 -29.66 5.50 -32.11
C LEU A 85 -29.47 6.30 -33.40
N VAL A 86 -28.25 6.78 -33.65
CA VAL A 86 -27.91 7.51 -34.88
C VAL A 86 -28.01 6.59 -36.07
N ASP A 87 -27.39 5.41 -35.99
CA ASP A 87 -27.40 4.42 -37.05
C ASP A 87 -28.81 3.86 -37.31
N LEU A 88 -29.63 3.68 -36.28
CA LEU A 88 -31.03 3.32 -36.50
C LEU A 88 -31.79 4.46 -37.23
N GLY A 89 -31.48 5.71 -36.89
CA GLY A 89 -32.01 6.89 -37.57
C GLY A 89 -31.61 6.95 -39.05
N THR A 90 -30.37 6.63 -39.39
CA THR A 90 -29.89 6.59 -40.79
C THR A 90 -30.59 5.48 -41.57
N VAL A 91 -30.74 4.28 -40.99
CA VAL A 91 -31.50 3.16 -41.60
C VAL A 91 -32.95 3.57 -41.89
N VAL A 92 -33.62 4.24 -40.95
CA VAL A 92 -35.03 4.63 -41.10
C VAL A 92 -35.22 5.79 -42.06
N SER A 93 -34.33 6.78 -42.05
CA SER A 93 -34.44 7.99 -42.87
C SER A 93 -33.86 7.82 -44.28
N GLY A 94 -33.00 6.84 -44.49
CA GLY A 94 -32.21 6.68 -45.72
C GLY A 94 -31.17 7.80 -45.92
N ALA A 95 -30.85 8.56 -44.86
CA ALA A 95 -29.83 9.59 -44.89
C ALA A 95 -28.42 8.98 -44.91
N ASP A 96 -27.44 9.77 -45.34
CA ASP A 96 -26.04 9.37 -45.33
C ASP A 96 -25.55 9.06 -43.90
N PRO A 97 -24.69 8.05 -43.71
CA PRO A 97 -24.10 7.75 -42.41
C PRO A 97 -23.35 8.93 -41.82
N VAL A 98 -23.50 9.15 -40.51
CA VAL A 98 -22.80 10.20 -39.77
C VAL A 98 -21.73 9.55 -38.90
N ALA A 99 -20.48 9.64 -39.34
CA ALA A 99 -19.34 9.10 -38.61
C ALA A 99 -18.73 10.13 -37.64
N LEU A 100 -18.15 9.63 -36.55
CA LEU A 100 -17.38 10.41 -35.59
C LEU A 100 -15.95 9.86 -35.54
N SER A 101 -15.00 10.52 -36.19
CA SER A 101 -13.56 10.22 -36.18
C SER A 101 -13.00 10.28 -34.76
N SER A 102 -13.51 11.17 -33.92
CA SER A 102 -13.24 11.21 -32.48
C SER A 102 -13.83 10.00 -31.70
N GLY A 103 -14.59 9.13 -32.37
CA GLY A 103 -15.14 7.87 -31.86
C GLY A 103 -14.08 6.86 -31.40
N VAL A 104 -12.79 7.04 -31.75
CA VAL A 104 -11.68 6.26 -31.18
C VAL A 104 -11.64 6.36 -29.64
N ALA A 105 -12.15 7.44 -29.04
CA ALA A 105 -12.26 7.60 -27.59
C ALA A 105 -13.12 6.51 -26.92
N VAL A 106 -14.02 5.87 -27.67
CA VAL A 106 -14.85 4.75 -27.22
C VAL A 106 -13.99 3.54 -26.81
N LEU A 107 -12.80 3.37 -27.38
CA LEU A 107 -11.86 2.32 -26.95
C LEU A 107 -11.47 2.43 -25.48
N VAL A 108 -11.44 3.64 -24.93
CA VAL A 108 -11.20 3.87 -23.50
C VAL A 108 -12.37 3.34 -22.67
N VAL A 109 -13.60 3.48 -23.16
CA VAL A 109 -14.82 2.97 -22.50
C VAL A 109 -14.85 1.43 -22.56
N VAL A 110 -14.51 0.83 -23.70
CA VAL A 110 -14.38 -0.63 -23.85
C VAL A 110 -13.30 -1.17 -22.90
N TYR A 111 -12.11 -0.58 -22.92
CA TYR A 111 -11.05 -0.91 -21.97
C TYR A 111 -11.54 -0.86 -20.52
N ALA A 112 -12.28 0.20 -20.17
CA ALA A 112 -12.77 0.42 -18.82
C ALA A 112 -13.78 -0.65 -18.38
N LEU A 113 -14.69 -1.06 -19.27
CA LEU A 113 -15.66 -2.13 -19.02
C LEU A 113 -14.94 -3.41 -18.60
N PHE A 114 -14.00 -3.90 -19.40
CA PHE A 114 -13.30 -5.16 -19.11
C PHE A 114 -12.29 -5.03 -17.95
N ARG A 115 -11.83 -3.81 -17.64
CA ARG A 115 -10.90 -3.56 -16.55
C ARG A 115 -11.58 -3.47 -15.18
N TRP A 116 -12.73 -2.80 -15.07
CA TRP A 116 -13.32 -2.42 -13.79
C TRP A 116 -14.71 -3.00 -13.50
N ALA A 117 -15.51 -3.30 -14.52
CA ALA A 117 -16.91 -3.65 -14.35
C ALA A 117 -17.12 -5.00 -13.64
N ALA A 118 -18.30 -5.19 -13.06
CA ALA A 118 -18.74 -6.51 -12.60
C ALA A 118 -19.01 -7.42 -13.81
N GLY A 119 -18.91 -8.74 -13.68
CA GLY A 119 -19.01 -9.59 -14.87
C GLY A 119 -20.40 -9.60 -15.54
N ARG A 120 -21.48 -9.34 -14.78
CA ARG A 120 -22.82 -9.05 -15.35
C ARG A 120 -22.84 -7.80 -16.23
N GLU A 121 -22.09 -6.76 -15.84
CA GLU A 121 -21.99 -5.50 -16.59
C GLU A 121 -21.15 -5.69 -17.85
N VAL A 122 -20.10 -6.52 -17.77
CA VAL A 122 -19.31 -6.92 -18.95
C VAL A 122 -20.19 -7.63 -19.98
N LEU A 123 -21.03 -8.58 -19.56
CA LEU A 123 -21.93 -9.31 -20.45
C LEU A 123 -22.96 -8.38 -21.12
N LEU A 124 -23.62 -7.52 -20.34
CA LEU A 124 -24.60 -6.57 -20.88
C LEU A 124 -23.93 -5.53 -21.80
N GLY A 125 -22.80 -4.97 -21.38
CA GLY A 125 -22.05 -3.99 -22.16
C GLY A 125 -21.49 -4.58 -23.46
N ALA A 126 -20.97 -5.81 -23.42
CA ALA A 126 -20.54 -6.52 -24.63
C ALA A 126 -21.71 -6.73 -25.61
N GLY A 127 -22.92 -7.02 -25.11
CA GLY A 127 -24.12 -7.09 -25.93
C GLY A 127 -24.41 -5.78 -26.67
N VAL A 128 -24.33 -4.64 -25.98
CA VAL A 128 -24.52 -3.31 -26.59
C VAL A 128 -23.44 -3.03 -27.66
N ILE A 129 -22.17 -3.34 -27.37
CA ILE A 129 -21.06 -3.18 -28.32
C ILE A 129 -21.27 -4.06 -29.56
N MET A 130 -21.77 -5.29 -29.38
CA MET A 130 -22.05 -6.21 -30.49
C MET A 130 -23.22 -5.75 -31.36
N ILE A 131 -24.27 -5.16 -30.76
CA ILE A 131 -25.39 -4.58 -31.50
C ILE A 131 -24.88 -3.43 -32.37
N GLU A 132 -24.08 -2.53 -31.80
CA GLU A 132 -23.50 -1.42 -32.55
C GLU A 132 -22.60 -1.91 -33.69
N LEU A 133 -21.73 -2.89 -33.43
CA LEU A 133 -20.85 -3.45 -34.46
C LEU A 133 -21.65 -4.05 -35.63
N LEU A 134 -22.77 -4.73 -35.35
CA LEU A 134 -23.62 -5.30 -36.38
C LEU A 134 -24.38 -4.22 -37.16
N LEU A 135 -24.82 -3.17 -36.47
CA LEU A 135 -25.57 -2.07 -37.08
C LEU A 135 -24.67 -1.21 -37.97
N SER A 136 -23.44 -0.93 -37.53
CA SER A 136 -22.42 -0.24 -38.32
C SER A 136 -22.08 -0.98 -39.61
N ILE A 137 -22.05 -2.32 -39.58
CA ILE A 137 -21.89 -3.14 -40.80
C ILE A 137 -23.10 -2.99 -41.75
N LEU A 138 -24.29 -2.67 -41.25
CA LEU A 138 -25.48 -2.49 -42.08
C LEU A 138 -25.55 -1.08 -42.70
N THR A 139 -25.06 -0.06 -41.99
CA THR A 139 -25.16 1.35 -42.38
C THR A 139 -23.98 1.84 -43.22
N ASP A 140 -22.76 1.37 -42.95
CA ASP A 140 -21.53 1.91 -43.54
C ASP A 140 -20.52 0.80 -43.95
N PHE A 141 -21.00 -0.20 -44.69
CA PHE A 141 -20.15 -1.32 -45.11
C PHE A 141 -19.16 -0.93 -46.22
N SER A 142 -17.91 -0.70 -45.83
CA SER A 142 -16.80 -0.41 -46.76
C SER A 142 -16.06 -1.67 -47.26
N GLY A 143 -16.34 -2.83 -46.68
CA GLY A 143 -15.76 -4.12 -47.08
C GLY A 143 -15.42 -5.02 -45.89
N PRO A 144 -15.08 -6.31 -46.14
CA PRO A 144 -14.78 -7.26 -45.08
C PRO A 144 -13.51 -6.87 -44.29
N ALA A 145 -12.54 -6.21 -44.93
CA ALA A 145 -11.31 -5.78 -44.27
C ALA A 145 -11.58 -4.75 -43.17
N ASP A 146 -12.42 -3.74 -43.43
CA ASP A 146 -12.75 -2.69 -42.46
C ASP A 146 -13.60 -3.23 -41.31
N ALA A 147 -14.57 -4.10 -41.61
CA ALA A 147 -15.37 -4.78 -40.58
C ALA A 147 -14.50 -5.63 -39.64
N ILE A 148 -13.56 -6.40 -40.20
CA ILE A 148 -12.60 -7.20 -39.41
C ILE A 148 -11.67 -6.28 -38.62
N GLY A 149 -11.19 -5.19 -39.23
CA GLY A 149 -10.32 -4.20 -38.58
C GLY A 149 -10.98 -3.54 -37.36
N GLY A 150 -12.20 -3.04 -37.51
CA GLY A 150 -12.98 -2.42 -36.44
C GLY A 150 -13.23 -3.40 -35.28
N ALA A 151 -13.65 -4.62 -35.60
CA ALA A 151 -13.83 -5.68 -34.61
C ALA A 151 -12.51 -6.02 -33.89
N ALA A 152 -11.40 -6.15 -34.62
CA ALA A 152 -10.09 -6.44 -34.06
C ALA A 152 -9.60 -5.33 -33.10
N VAL A 153 -9.87 -4.06 -33.41
CA VAL A 153 -9.52 -2.92 -32.54
C VAL A 153 -10.34 -2.94 -31.25
N LEU A 154 -11.65 -3.19 -31.32
CA LEU A 154 -12.52 -3.32 -30.13
C LEU A 154 -12.11 -4.50 -29.25
N VAL A 155 -11.87 -5.66 -29.86
CA VAL A 155 -11.40 -6.87 -29.16
C VAL A 155 -10.04 -6.63 -28.51
N SER A 156 -9.14 -5.90 -29.18
CA SER A 156 -7.83 -5.55 -28.62
C SER A 156 -7.97 -4.66 -27.38
N ALA A 157 -8.83 -3.64 -27.41
CA ALA A 157 -9.10 -2.79 -26.23
C ALA A 157 -9.68 -3.60 -25.06
N ALA A 158 -10.62 -4.50 -25.34
CA ALA A 158 -11.19 -5.42 -24.35
C ALA A 158 -10.13 -6.37 -23.77
N ALA A 159 -9.28 -6.97 -24.62
CA ALA A 159 -8.22 -7.87 -24.22
C ALA A 159 -7.18 -7.18 -23.33
N VAL A 160 -6.79 -5.94 -23.64
CA VAL A 160 -5.88 -5.15 -22.81
C VAL A 160 -6.51 -4.84 -21.44
N GLY A 161 -7.80 -4.52 -21.41
CA GLY A 161 -8.57 -4.31 -20.16
C GLY A 161 -8.58 -5.56 -19.27
N ALA A 162 -8.95 -6.70 -19.86
CA ALA A 162 -8.99 -7.99 -19.19
C ALA A 162 -7.61 -8.46 -18.72
N ALA A 163 -6.58 -8.33 -19.57
CA ALA A 163 -5.20 -8.68 -19.21
C ALA A 163 -4.68 -7.83 -18.04
N ARG A 164 -5.02 -6.54 -18.00
CA ARG A 164 -4.67 -5.66 -16.86
C ARG A 164 -5.41 -6.06 -15.58
N ARG A 165 -6.70 -6.43 -15.67
CA ARG A 165 -7.48 -6.97 -14.53
C ARG A 165 -6.82 -8.24 -14.00
N TYR A 166 -6.51 -9.19 -14.89
CA TYR A 166 -5.89 -10.47 -14.52
C TYR A 166 -4.51 -10.28 -13.89
N ARG A 167 -3.64 -9.43 -14.44
CA ARG A 167 -2.32 -9.14 -13.87
C ARG A 167 -2.40 -8.58 -12.44
N VAL A 168 -3.38 -7.72 -12.15
CA VAL A 168 -3.56 -7.18 -10.79
C VAL A 168 -4.02 -8.27 -9.82
N LEU A 169 -4.93 -9.14 -10.25
CA LEU A 169 -5.40 -10.28 -9.45
C LEU A 169 -4.26 -11.25 -9.12
N VAL A 170 -3.51 -11.70 -10.14
CA VAL A 170 -2.40 -12.64 -9.97
C VAL A 170 -1.30 -12.05 -9.09
N ARG A 171 -0.94 -10.78 -9.28
CA ARG A 171 0.03 -10.11 -8.39
C ARG A 171 -0.43 -10.07 -6.94
N GLY A 172 -1.72 -9.82 -6.70
CA GLY A 172 -2.29 -9.85 -5.36
C GLY A 172 -2.19 -11.23 -4.70
N GLN A 173 -2.45 -12.29 -5.47
CA GLN A 173 -2.33 -13.68 -5.01
C GLN A 173 -0.88 -14.06 -4.72
N LEU A 174 0.06 -13.69 -5.58
CA LEU A 174 1.49 -13.95 -5.38
C LEU A 174 2.00 -13.30 -4.09
N ILE A 175 1.66 -12.04 -3.84
CA ILE A 175 2.03 -11.34 -2.61
C ILE A 175 1.49 -12.07 -1.37
N GLU A 176 0.24 -12.54 -1.43
CA GLU A 176 -0.35 -13.26 -0.30
C GLU A 176 0.28 -14.63 -0.10
N GLN A 177 0.60 -15.35 -1.18
CA GLN A 177 1.33 -16.63 -1.10
C GLN A 177 2.72 -16.45 -0.52
N THR A 178 3.48 -15.43 -0.96
CA THR A 178 4.80 -15.12 -0.41
C THR A 178 4.69 -14.81 1.08
N ARG A 179 3.69 -14.02 1.51
CA ARG A 179 3.45 -13.73 2.94
C ARG A 179 3.14 -14.98 3.76
N LEU A 180 2.37 -15.92 3.22
CA LEU A 180 2.07 -17.18 3.90
C LEU A 180 3.32 -18.06 4.03
N GLN A 181 4.12 -18.14 2.97
CA GLN A 181 5.39 -18.88 2.98
C GLN A 181 6.40 -18.28 3.98
N GLU A 182 6.52 -16.95 4.00
CA GLU A 182 7.36 -16.24 4.99
C GLU A 182 6.90 -16.53 6.42
N ARG A 183 5.58 -16.51 6.69
CA ARG A 183 5.04 -16.85 8.02
C ARG A 183 5.34 -18.29 8.42
N GLU A 184 5.23 -19.23 7.50
CA GLU A 184 5.52 -20.64 7.78
C GLU A 184 7.01 -20.86 8.02
N GLN A 185 7.88 -20.25 7.21
CA GLN A 185 9.33 -20.30 7.41
C GLN A 185 9.70 -19.73 8.79
N LEU A 186 9.15 -18.58 9.16
CA LEU A 186 9.41 -17.97 10.46
C LEU A 186 8.90 -18.83 11.62
N ALA A 187 7.77 -19.52 11.47
CA ALA A 187 7.30 -20.47 12.48
C ALA A 187 8.27 -21.65 12.65
N ARG A 188 8.87 -22.15 11.56
CA ARG A 188 9.89 -23.20 11.61
C ARG A 188 11.18 -22.70 12.26
N ASP A 189 11.70 -21.55 11.84
CA ASP A 189 12.92 -20.95 12.42
C ASP A 189 12.76 -20.69 13.93
N LEU A 190 11.56 -20.22 14.34
CA LEU A 190 11.21 -20.08 15.76
C LEU A 190 11.18 -21.43 16.48
N HIS A 191 10.56 -22.45 15.88
CA HIS A 191 10.49 -23.78 16.48
C HIS A 191 11.88 -24.40 16.65
N ASP A 192 12.74 -24.30 15.65
CA ASP A 192 14.09 -24.86 15.66
C ASP A 192 14.97 -24.17 16.72
N THR A 193 14.90 -22.83 16.80
CA THR A 193 15.62 -22.06 17.82
C THR A 193 15.15 -22.44 19.23
N VAL A 194 13.82 -22.48 19.45
CA VAL A 194 13.26 -22.87 20.74
C VAL A 194 13.64 -24.31 21.11
N ALA A 195 13.52 -25.26 20.18
CA ALA A 195 13.87 -26.66 20.41
C ALA A 195 15.34 -26.82 20.78
N HIS A 196 16.24 -26.08 20.14
CA HIS A 196 17.66 -26.10 20.43
C HIS A 196 17.96 -25.65 21.87
N HIS A 197 17.48 -24.48 22.28
CA HIS A 197 17.74 -23.97 23.62
C HIS A 197 17.05 -24.78 24.72
N VAL A 198 15.81 -25.24 24.49
CA VAL A 198 15.12 -26.12 25.44
C VAL A 198 15.90 -27.43 25.64
N SER A 199 16.46 -27.99 24.57
CA SER A 199 17.32 -29.19 24.67
C SER A 199 18.58 -28.92 25.47
N ALA A 200 19.25 -27.77 25.25
CA ALA A 200 20.42 -27.37 26.02
C ALA A 200 20.10 -27.20 27.52
N MET A 201 19.00 -26.54 27.85
CA MET A 201 18.53 -26.40 29.24
C MET A 201 18.23 -27.76 29.87
N ALA A 202 17.59 -28.68 29.14
CA ALA A 202 17.29 -30.02 29.64
C ALA A 202 18.56 -30.83 29.95
N ILE A 203 19.58 -30.75 29.09
CA ILE A 203 20.88 -31.40 29.31
C ILE A 203 21.58 -30.82 30.56
N GLN A 204 21.60 -29.48 30.70
CA GLN A 204 22.20 -28.83 31.87
C GLN A 204 21.46 -29.14 33.17
N ALA A 205 20.13 -29.22 33.12
CA ALA A 205 19.32 -29.62 34.28
C ALA A 205 19.64 -31.06 34.72
N GLN A 206 19.80 -31.97 33.75
CA GLN A 206 20.19 -33.36 34.02
C GLN A 206 21.59 -33.42 34.67
N ALA A 207 22.56 -32.64 34.18
CA ALA A 207 23.90 -32.56 34.76
C ALA A 207 23.87 -32.00 36.20
N GLY A 208 23.11 -30.93 36.43
CA GLY A 208 22.90 -30.36 37.77
C GLY A 208 22.30 -31.37 38.76
N LEU A 209 21.33 -32.18 38.33
CA LEU A 209 20.73 -33.25 39.15
C LEU A 209 21.75 -34.33 39.55
N VAL A 210 22.64 -34.71 38.63
CA VAL A 210 23.71 -35.68 38.92
C VAL A 210 24.70 -35.11 39.94
N LEU A 211 25.11 -33.85 39.80
CA LEU A 211 26.03 -33.16 40.72
C LEU A 211 25.43 -32.95 42.11
N ALA A 212 24.14 -32.61 42.18
CA ALA A 212 23.41 -32.48 43.45
C ALA A 212 23.35 -33.81 44.21
N ARG A 213 23.12 -34.92 43.51
CA ARG A 213 23.09 -36.28 44.11
C ARG A 213 24.45 -36.78 44.58
N SER A 214 25.53 -36.24 44.04
CA SER A 214 26.91 -36.57 44.41
C SER A 214 27.49 -35.62 45.48
N ALA A 215 26.63 -34.90 46.21
CA ALA A 215 26.96 -33.96 47.28
C ALA A 215 27.80 -32.74 46.87
N SER A 216 27.84 -32.41 45.56
CA SER A 216 28.45 -31.17 45.06
C SER A 216 27.38 -30.07 44.92
N ALA A 217 27.14 -29.35 46.00
CA ALA A 217 26.18 -28.23 46.01
C ALA A 217 26.59 -27.09 45.06
N SER A 218 27.89 -26.83 44.91
CA SER A 218 28.43 -25.80 44.02
C SER A 218 28.19 -26.13 42.54
N GLY A 219 28.39 -27.38 42.12
CA GLY A 219 28.16 -27.78 40.73
C GLY A 219 26.67 -27.76 40.33
N ALA A 220 25.76 -28.00 41.28
CA ALA A 220 24.32 -27.88 41.04
C ALA A 220 23.87 -26.42 40.88
N LEU A 221 24.45 -25.49 41.65
CA LEU A 221 24.22 -24.05 41.53
C LEU A 221 24.71 -23.51 40.18
N GLU A 222 25.90 -23.93 39.74
CA GLU A 222 26.48 -23.50 38.46
C GLU A 222 25.62 -23.95 37.26
N ALA A 223 25.04 -25.16 37.31
CA ALA A 223 24.11 -25.63 36.30
C ALA A 223 22.81 -24.80 36.25
N LEU A 224 22.29 -24.33 37.39
CA LEU A 224 21.11 -23.47 37.45
C LEU A 224 21.38 -22.07 36.88
N GLU A 225 22.55 -21.49 37.15
CA GLU A 225 22.96 -20.21 36.56
C GLU A 225 23.08 -20.28 35.03
N ILE A 226 23.57 -21.41 34.49
CA ILE A 226 23.65 -21.65 33.05
C ILE A 226 22.24 -21.71 32.45
N ILE A 227 21.32 -22.45 33.09
CA ILE A 227 19.91 -22.55 32.63
C ILE A 227 19.23 -21.17 32.65
N GLU A 228 19.41 -20.38 33.72
CA GLU A 228 18.83 -19.03 33.81
C GLU A 228 19.32 -18.13 32.66
N ARG A 229 20.63 -18.16 32.39
CA ARG A 229 21.24 -17.37 31.31
C ARG A 229 20.76 -17.78 29.93
N GLU A 230 20.67 -19.08 29.67
CA GLU A 230 20.13 -19.61 28.41
C GLU A 230 18.66 -19.21 28.25
N ALA A 231 17.83 -19.36 29.29
CA ALA A 231 16.42 -19.00 29.25
C ALA A 231 16.19 -17.51 28.98
N ALA A 232 16.98 -16.64 29.61
CA ALA A 232 16.93 -15.19 29.36
C ALA A 232 17.32 -14.84 27.92
N THR A 233 18.33 -15.52 27.37
CA THR A 233 18.81 -15.32 25.99
C THR A 233 17.75 -15.77 24.97
N THR A 234 17.20 -16.97 25.11
CA THR A 234 16.14 -17.50 24.23
C THR A 234 14.91 -16.60 24.22
N LEU A 235 14.45 -16.13 25.38
CA LEU A 235 13.30 -15.24 25.47
C LEU A 235 13.55 -13.89 24.77
N GLN A 236 14.79 -13.39 24.81
CA GLN A 236 15.16 -12.16 24.12
C GLN A 236 15.20 -12.35 22.60
N GLU A 237 15.75 -13.46 22.12
CA GLU A 237 15.79 -13.79 20.69
C GLU A 237 14.39 -14.02 20.12
N MET A 238 13.52 -14.75 20.83
CA MET A 238 12.11 -14.92 20.45
C MET A 238 11.37 -13.58 20.38
N ARG A 239 11.59 -12.68 21.35
CA ARG A 239 10.96 -11.34 21.36
C ARG A 239 11.47 -10.48 20.20
N ALA A 240 12.75 -10.57 19.85
CA ALA A 240 13.31 -9.86 18.70
C ALA A 240 12.71 -10.35 17.37
N MET A 241 12.59 -11.67 17.19
CA MET A 241 11.97 -12.27 16.00
C MET A 241 10.46 -11.97 15.89
N VAL A 242 9.71 -12.01 17.00
CA VAL A 242 8.28 -11.61 17.00
C VAL A 242 8.11 -10.10 16.81
N GLY A 243 9.07 -9.30 17.29
CA GLY A 243 9.11 -7.85 17.10
C GLY A 243 9.28 -7.45 15.63
N SER A 244 10.18 -8.12 14.89
CA SER A 244 10.37 -7.87 13.46
C SER A 244 9.13 -8.25 12.63
N LEU A 245 8.42 -9.31 13.02
CA LEU A 245 7.16 -9.76 12.42
C LEU A 245 5.98 -8.77 12.58
N ARG A 246 5.89 -8.10 13.73
CA ARG A 246 4.89 -7.03 13.93
C ARG A 246 5.23 -5.76 13.15
N GLY A 247 6.49 -5.57 12.77
CA GLY A 247 6.95 -4.43 11.97
C GLY A 247 6.54 -4.49 10.49
N THR A 248 6.25 -5.67 9.95
CA THR A 248 5.94 -5.86 8.52
C THR A 248 4.45 -6.09 8.22
N GLY A 249 3.66 -6.47 9.22
CA GLY A 249 2.28 -6.92 9.06
C GLY A 249 1.17 -5.89 9.23
N ASP A 250 1.43 -4.75 9.87
CA ASP A 250 0.39 -3.76 10.17
C ASP A 250 0.70 -2.40 9.56
N ARG A 251 0.46 -2.28 8.25
CA ARG A 251 0.34 -0.99 7.56
C ARG A 251 -1.06 -0.43 7.76
N SER A 252 -1.41 -0.16 9.02
CA SER A 252 -2.50 0.75 9.37
C SER A 252 -1.91 1.91 10.17
N PRO A 253 -1.84 3.14 9.63
CA PRO A 253 -1.22 4.28 10.33
C PRO A 253 -1.97 4.80 11.56
N ALA A 254 -3.00 4.10 12.08
CA ALA A 254 -4.00 4.76 12.92
C ALA A 254 -4.54 3.99 14.13
N ALA A 255 -4.04 2.81 14.48
CA ALA A 255 -4.54 2.10 15.66
C ALA A 255 -3.41 1.42 16.44
N SER A 256 -3.10 1.95 17.64
CA SER A 256 -2.16 1.42 18.65
C SER A 256 -0.71 1.96 18.67
N GLY A 257 -0.44 3.11 18.03
CA GLY A 257 0.81 3.86 18.26
C GLY A 257 0.63 4.85 19.40
N GLY A 258 1.51 4.84 20.41
CA GLY A 258 1.54 5.87 21.44
C GLY A 258 1.58 7.26 20.79
N GLN A 259 0.82 8.20 21.33
CA GLN A 259 0.79 9.58 20.87
C GLN A 259 2.02 10.31 21.40
N LEU A 260 2.34 11.47 20.82
CA LEU A 260 3.45 12.28 21.30
C LEU A 260 3.25 12.69 22.79
N ALA A 261 2.00 12.82 23.23
CA ALA A 261 1.63 13.04 24.62
C ALA A 261 2.10 11.91 25.56
N ASP A 262 2.22 10.68 25.07
CA ASP A 262 2.66 9.53 25.86
C ASP A 262 4.17 9.52 26.11
N LEU A 263 4.95 10.41 25.50
CA LEU A 263 6.38 10.52 25.76
C LEU A 263 6.67 10.81 27.22
N GLN A 264 5.78 11.52 27.93
CA GLN A 264 5.93 11.77 29.36
C GLN A 264 5.95 10.48 30.18
N ASN A 265 5.34 9.39 29.69
CA ASN A 265 5.39 8.08 30.34
C ASN A 265 6.77 7.41 30.27
N LEU A 266 7.66 7.89 29.39
CA LEU A 266 9.05 7.43 29.34
C LEU A 266 9.89 8.02 30.47
N ALA A 267 9.44 9.14 31.08
CA ALA A 267 10.13 9.76 32.20
C ALA A 267 10.14 8.79 33.39
N CYS A 268 11.33 8.52 33.93
CA CYS A 268 11.45 7.63 35.07
C CYS A 268 12.60 8.06 35.99
N ARG A 269 12.40 7.83 37.29
CA ARG A 269 13.41 8.03 38.33
C ARG A 269 13.37 6.80 39.24
N GLY A 270 14.41 5.97 39.20
CA GLY A 270 14.48 4.75 39.99
C GLY A 270 15.92 4.46 40.44
N PRO A 271 16.13 3.84 41.61
CA PRO A 271 17.46 3.48 42.07
C PRO A 271 18.11 2.47 41.12
N GLY A 272 19.35 2.74 40.70
CA GLY A 272 20.13 1.85 39.83
C GLY A 272 19.87 1.98 38.31
N LEU A 273 18.99 2.89 37.89
CA LEU A 273 18.74 3.18 36.47
C LEU A 273 19.02 4.67 36.15
N PRO A 274 19.43 5.00 34.91
CA PRO A 274 19.58 6.40 34.48
C PRO A 274 18.24 7.14 34.60
N ARG A 275 18.26 8.38 35.10
CA ARG A 275 17.09 9.25 35.13
C ARG A 275 16.70 9.59 33.69
N VAL A 276 15.41 9.45 33.34
CA VAL A 276 14.91 9.90 32.04
C VAL A 276 14.14 11.19 32.24
N GLU A 277 14.56 12.24 31.53
CA GLU A 277 13.90 13.53 31.48
C GLU A 277 13.28 13.73 30.09
N VAL A 278 12.07 14.29 30.05
CA VAL A 278 11.33 14.49 28.80
C VAL A 278 10.89 15.94 28.72
N GLN A 279 11.30 16.63 27.67
CA GLN A 279 10.98 18.02 27.40
C GLN A 279 10.27 18.16 26.05
N LEU A 280 9.08 18.73 26.07
CA LEU A 280 8.29 19.03 24.88
C LEU A 280 8.24 20.55 24.71
N ARG A 281 8.68 21.07 23.56
CA ARG A 281 8.76 22.51 23.27
C ARG A 281 8.08 22.84 21.94
N GLY A 282 7.42 24.00 21.89
CA GLY A 282 6.69 24.47 20.70
C GLY A 282 5.27 23.92 20.60
N ASP A 283 4.59 24.28 19.51
CA ASP A 283 3.23 23.82 19.21
C ASP A 283 3.26 22.42 18.57
N LEU A 284 2.75 21.44 19.32
CA LEU A 284 2.71 20.02 18.97
C LEU A 284 1.29 19.49 18.71
N THR A 285 0.24 20.33 18.76
CA THR A 285 -1.15 19.86 18.67
C THR A 285 -1.57 19.45 17.26
N ASP A 286 -0.96 20.01 16.22
CA ASP A 286 -1.37 19.79 14.81
C ASP A 286 -0.45 18.83 14.03
N LEU A 287 0.22 17.90 14.71
CA LEU A 287 1.08 16.95 14.03
C LEU A 287 0.29 15.77 13.43
N PRO A 288 0.58 15.34 12.18
CA PRO A 288 -0.03 14.15 11.62
C PRO A 288 0.19 12.93 12.51
N ALA A 289 -0.82 12.07 12.65
CA ALA A 289 -0.74 10.87 13.49
C ALA A 289 0.48 9.97 13.19
N GLY A 290 0.87 9.86 11.91
CA GLY A 290 2.06 9.12 11.50
C GLY A 290 3.37 9.74 12.02
N VAL A 291 3.46 11.07 12.08
CA VAL A 291 4.62 11.80 12.63
C VAL A 291 4.67 11.60 14.15
N GLN A 292 3.54 11.73 14.84
CA GLN A 292 3.47 11.52 16.29
C GLN A 292 3.88 10.10 16.68
N ALA A 293 3.32 9.07 16.02
CA ALA A 293 3.66 7.68 16.28
C ALA A 293 5.11 7.36 15.90
N GLY A 294 5.63 7.96 14.82
CA GLY A 294 7.03 7.86 14.42
C GLY A 294 7.99 8.37 15.49
N LEU A 295 7.77 9.59 15.98
CA LEU A 295 8.57 10.21 17.04
C LEU A 295 8.50 9.42 18.35
N TYR A 296 7.30 9.00 18.76
CA TYR A 296 7.13 8.19 19.97
C TYR A 296 7.95 6.89 19.91
N ARG A 297 7.89 6.17 18.77
CA ARG A 297 8.63 4.92 18.59
C ARG A 297 10.14 5.12 18.56
N VAL A 298 10.62 6.17 17.89
CA VAL A 298 12.06 6.50 17.87
C VAL A 298 12.55 6.83 19.28
N ALA A 299 11.81 7.64 20.03
CA ALA A 299 12.16 7.98 21.41
C ALA A 299 12.16 6.76 22.33
N GLN A 300 11.14 5.90 22.23
CA GLN A 300 11.04 4.67 23.03
C GLN A 300 12.22 3.74 22.79
N GLU A 301 12.56 3.50 21.52
CA GLU A 301 13.68 2.63 21.14
C GLU A 301 15.03 3.25 21.56
N ALA A 302 15.21 4.57 21.37
CA ALA A 302 16.42 5.28 21.77
C ALA A 302 16.63 5.25 23.30
N VAL A 303 15.59 5.50 24.10
CA VAL A 303 15.66 5.41 25.58
C VAL A 303 15.97 3.97 26.03
N THR A 304 15.38 2.98 25.37
CA THR A 304 15.66 1.56 25.67
C THR A 304 17.11 1.20 25.35
N ASN A 305 17.61 1.66 24.21
CA ASN A 305 19.00 1.47 23.81
C ASN A 305 19.96 2.16 24.79
N ALA A 306 19.69 3.40 25.20
CA ALA A 306 20.49 4.11 26.19
C ALA A 306 20.51 3.35 27.54
N LYS A 307 19.36 2.90 28.05
CA LYS A 307 19.28 2.11 29.29
C LYS A 307 20.08 0.79 29.21
N ARG A 308 20.14 0.17 28.03
CA ARG A 308 20.81 -1.12 27.82
C ARG A 308 22.31 -1.00 27.55
N HIS A 309 22.72 0.06 26.85
CA HIS A 309 24.05 0.15 26.27
C HIS A 309 24.91 1.29 26.83
N ALA A 310 24.33 2.34 27.41
CA ALA A 310 25.08 3.46 27.96
C ALA A 310 25.82 3.04 29.24
N ARG A 311 27.14 3.26 29.28
CA ARG A 311 27.97 2.92 30.44
C ARG A 311 28.07 4.14 31.36
N ARG A 312 27.77 3.95 32.65
CA ARG A 312 27.82 5.02 33.68
C ARG A 312 26.91 6.23 33.37
N ALA A 313 25.87 6.05 32.56
CA ALA A 313 24.89 7.09 32.34
C ALA A 313 24.06 7.35 33.61
N THR A 314 23.93 8.62 33.98
CA THR A 314 23.09 9.10 35.07
C THR A 314 21.82 9.79 34.57
N LEU A 315 21.84 10.30 33.34
CA LEU A 315 20.77 11.06 32.71
C LEU A 315 20.58 10.65 31.24
N ILE A 316 19.32 10.50 30.85
CA ILE A 316 18.86 10.39 29.46
C ILE A 316 17.88 11.55 29.24
N ASP A 317 18.27 12.51 28.40
CA ASP A 317 17.46 13.67 28.03
C ASP A 317 16.75 13.41 26.71
N VAL A 318 15.42 13.49 26.73
CA VAL A 318 14.54 13.35 25.57
C VAL A 318 13.91 14.71 25.29
N THR A 319 14.32 15.35 24.21
CA THR A 319 13.82 16.67 23.82
C THR A 319 13.08 16.59 22.49
N VAL A 320 11.85 17.08 22.45
CA VAL A 320 11.08 17.28 21.22
C VAL A 320 10.80 18.77 21.02
N VAL A 321 11.18 19.30 19.86
CA VAL A 321 10.97 20.71 19.50
C VAL A 321 10.22 20.80 18.18
N ALA A 322 9.04 21.41 18.20
CA ALA A 322 8.35 21.81 16.98
C ALA A 322 8.78 23.20 16.51
N CYS A 323 9.13 23.28 15.23
CA CYS A 323 9.32 24.50 14.46
C CYS A 323 8.19 24.66 13.44
N SER A 324 8.18 25.77 12.69
CA SER A 324 7.14 26.07 11.69
C SER A 324 7.05 25.04 10.57
N ALA A 325 8.18 24.49 10.12
CA ALA A 325 8.25 23.55 8.99
C ALA A 325 8.59 22.10 9.36
N GLU A 326 9.06 21.85 10.59
CA GLU A 326 9.58 20.55 11.00
C GLU A 326 9.50 20.32 12.50
N VAL A 327 9.58 19.06 12.90
CA VAL A 327 9.67 18.63 14.30
C VAL A 327 10.96 17.84 14.50
N ARG A 328 11.71 18.21 15.53
CA ARG A 328 12.99 17.58 15.87
C ARG A 328 12.85 16.81 17.18
N LEU A 329 13.31 15.57 17.19
CA LEU A 329 13.51 14.74 18.37
C LEU A 329 15.01 14.55 18.58
N GLY A 330 15.48 14.85 19.79
CA GLY A 330 16.82 14.53 20.28
C GLY A 330 16.71 13.62 21.49
N VAL A 331 17.50 12.55 21.51
CA VAL A 331 17.70 11.70 22.69
C VAL A 331 19.20 11.63 22.96
N VAL A 332 19.61 12.09 24.13
CA VAL A 332 21.01 12.16 24.56
C VAL A 332 21.17 11.44 25.88
N ASP A 333 22.15 10.55 25.99
CA ASP A 333 22.63 10.07 27.29
C ASP A 333 23.94 10.74 27.70
N ASP A 334 24.21 10.77 29.00
CA ASP A 334 25.46 11.31 29.59
C ASP A 334 26.51 10.22 29.89
N GLY A 335 26.35 9.03 29.30
CA GLY A 335 27.25 7.91 29.51
C GLY A 335 28.66 8.14 28.95
N ALA A 336 29.58 7.23 29.25
CA ALA A 336 30.90 7.22 28.65
C ALA A 336 30.81 7.02 27.12
N ALA A 337 31.57 7.81 26.36
CA ALA A 337 31.60 7.74 24.91
C ALA A 337 31.94 6.32 24.43
N THR A 338 31.03 5.73 23.65
CA THR A 338 31.24 4.43 22.99
C THR A 338 31.86 4.66 21.62
N THR A 339 33.16 4.42 21.50
CA THR A 339 33.86 4.51 20.21
C THR A 339 33.51 3.30 19.34
N GLY A 340 32.73 3.52 18.28
CA GLY A 340 32.67 2.64 17.10
C GLY A 340 32.14 1.23 17.34
N GLY A 341 30.81 1.07 17.30
CA GLY A 341 30.15 -0.21 17.10
C GLY A 341 29.33 -0.20 15.80
N VAL A 342 29.24 -1.34 15.11
CA VAL A 342 28.33 -1.51 13.96
C VAL A 342 26.90 -1.19 14.42
N PRO A 343 26.11 -0.40 13.66
CA PRO A 343 24.72 -0.09 14.02
C PRO A 343 23.93 -1.40 14.22
N GLY A 344 23.46 -1.64 15.45
CA GLY A 344 22.57 -2.76 15.71
C GLY A 344 21.23 -2.58 14.99
N TYR A 345 20.46 -3.66 14.83
CA TYR A 345 19.17 -3.66 14.14
C TYR A 345 18.19 -2.58 14.63
N GLY A 346 18.26 -2.19 15.91
CA GLY A 346 17.45 -1.09 16.47
C GLY A 346 17.72 0.28 15.82
N VAL A 347 18.98 0.60 15.50
CA VAL A 347 19.36 1.87 14.85
C VAL A 347 18.91 1.89 13.39
N ILE A 348 19.03 0.77 12.69
CA ILE A 348 18.56 0.61 11.31
C ILE A 348 17.04 0.81 11.24
N GLY A 349 16.28 0.16 12.13
CA GLY A 349 14.83 0.29 12.18
C GLY A 349 14.34 1.71 12.56
N MET A 350 15.09 2.46 13.37
CA MET A 350 14.81 3.87 13.64
C MET A 350 15.05 4.74 12.39
N ALA A 351 16.15 4.52 11.67
CA ALA A 351 16.51 5.27 10.47
C ALA A 351 15.47 5.08 9.34
N GLU A 352 15.11 3.83 9.04
CA GLU A 352 14.12 3.50 8.01
C GLU A 352 12.76 4.15 8.30
N ARG A 353 12.32 4.14 9.56
CA ARG A 353 11.05 4.74 9.98
C ARG A 353 11.01 6.25 9.76
N VAL A 354 12.10 6.95 10.07
CA VAL A 354 12.20 8.40 9.87
C VAL A 354 12.25 8.74 8.38
N GLN A 355 12.97 7.95 7.59
CA GLN A 355 13.03 8.12 6.12
C GLN A 355 11.66 7.88 5.46
N LEU A 356 10.90 6.88 5.91
CA LEU A 356 9.54 6.62 5.42
C LEU A 356 8.56 7.78 5.64
N LEU A 357 8.82 8.60 6.65
CA LEU A 357 8.04 9.81 6.97
C LEU A 357 8.62 11.08 6.30
N GLY A 358 9.60 10.92 5.40
CA GLY A 358 10.21 12.02 4.65
C GLY A 358 11.21 12.87 5.45
N GLY A 359 11.75 12.31 6.54
CA GLY A 359 12.68 13.01 7.42
C GLY A 359 14.13 12.54 7.35
N THR A 360 14.97 13.15 8.18
CA THR A 360 16.40 12.83 8.32
C THR A 360 16.70 12.26 9.70
N PHE A 361 17.53 11.21 9.75
CA PHE A 361 17.93 10.54 10.97
C PHE A 361 19.45 10.51 11.12
N HIS A 362 19.93 10.72 12.34
CA HIS A 362 21.33 10.59 12.72
C HIS A 362 21.45 9.90 14.07
N ALA A 363 22.40 8.98 14.18
CA ALA A 363 22.76 8.34 15.45
C ALA A 363 24.28 8.21 15.53
N GLY A 364 24.87 8.70 16.62
CA GLY A 364 26.32 8.71 16.78
C GLY A 364 26.76 9.15 18.17
N PRO A 365 28.07 9.14 18.46
CA PRO A 365 28.61 9.65 19.71
C PRO A 365 28.31 11.16 19.86
N GLY A 366 27.95 11.56 21.08
CA GLY A 366 27.75 12.98 21.43
C GLY A 366 29.06 13.77 21.38
N ALA A 367 28.95 15.09 21.24
CA ALA A 367 30.12 15.97 21.05
C ALA A 367 31.09 16.01 22.25
N GLU A 368 30.56 15.84 23.47
CA GLU A 368 31.37 15.82 24.71
C GLU A 368 31.36 14.45 25.39
N HIS A 369 30.19 13.79 25.47
CA HIS A 369 30.01 12.46 26.05
C HIS A 369 28.73 11.78 25.51
N GLY A 370 28.58 10.48 25.79
CA GLY A 370 27.37 9.70 25.52
C GLY A 370 27.04 9.44 24.04
N TRP A 371 25.79 9.05 23.78
CA TRP A 371 25.26 8.79 22.46
C TRP A 371 24.08 9.73 22.16
N LEU A 372 24.06 10.27 20.94
CA LEU A 372 23.03 11.17 20.43
C LEU A 372 22.24 10.48 19.33
N VAL A 373 20.92 10.45 19.49
CA VAL A 373 19.96 10.10 18.43
C VAL A 373 19.17 11.35 18.06
N THR A 374 19.21 11.73 16.78
CA THR A 374 18.47 12.87 16.23
C THR A 374 17.55 12.40 15.11
N ALA A 375 16.28 12.80 15.17
CA ALA A 375 15.31 12.61 14.10
C ALA A 375 14.63 13.94 13.77
N VAL A 376 14.55 14.28 12.49
CA VAL A 376 13.87 15.48 11.99
C VAL A 376 12.79 15.04 11.02
N LEU A 377 11.54 15.42 11.28
CA LEU A 377 10.39 15.07 10.45
C LEU A 377 9.69 16.34 9.93
N PRO A 378 9.21 16.35 8.67
CA PRO A 378 8.48 17.49 8.13
C PRO A 378 7.12 17.66 8.81
N ARG A 379 6.68 18.92 8.98
CA ARG A 379 5.33 19.29 9.43
C ARG A 379 4.49 19.66 8.20
N PRO A 380 3.51 18.85 7.76
CA PRO A 380 2.64 19.21 6.65
C PRO A 380 1.77 20.41 7.07
N GLY A 381 2.04 21.57 6.48
CA GLY A 381 1.39 22.84 6.83
C GLY A 381 2.23 24.09 6.55
N ALA A 382 3.55 23.96 6.42
CA ALA A 382 4.38 25.04 5.88
C ALA A 382 4.42 24.94 4.35
N ALA A 383 3.47 25.61 3.69
CA ALA A 383 3.57 25.85 2.26
C ALA A 383 4.82 26.71 1.98
N SER A 384 5.67 26.25 1.09
CA SER A 384 6.48 27.09 0.21
C SER A 384 6.11 26.75 -1.22
#